data_AF-A0A0B1SJM9-F1
#
_entry.id   AF-A0A0B1SJM9-F1
#
_cell.length_a   1.000
_cell.length_b   1.000
_cell.length_c   1.000
_cell.angle_alpha   90.00
_cell.angle_beta   90.00
_cell.angle_gamma   90.00
#
_symmetry.space_group_name_H-M   'P 1'
#
loop_
_entity.id
_entity.type
_entity.pdbx_description
1 polymer ?
#
loop_
_entity_poly.entity_id
_entity_poly.type
_entity_poly.pdbx_seq_one_letter_code
_entity_poly.pdbx_strand_id
1 'polypeptide(L)'
;MATILKLDENKRTRLANFGRYAAECLPKFIQQVQFAAGDELELLIHPSGVIPVLTFLKGNHSAQFTNLTFVCGVDVPTRKNRFEVISHFFPSNK
;
A
#
# COMPACT_ATOMS: atom_id res chain seq x y z
N MET A 1 23.95 14.22 20.98
CA MET A 1 23.52 14.39 19.58
C MET A 1 22.71 13.17 19.19
N ALA A 2 21.38 13.24 19.22
CA ALA A 2 20.52 12.11 18.87
C ALA A 2 20.32 12.09 17.34
N THR A 3 20.64 10.97 16.69
CA THR A 3 20.46 10.77 15.24
C THR A 3 19.02 10.33 14.97
N ILE A 4 18.09 11.28 14.98
CA ILE A 4 16.66 11.01 14.74
C ILE A 4 16.40 10.96 13.22
N LEU A 5 15.67 9.93 12.76
CA LEU A 5 15.21 9.83 11.38
C LEU A 5 14.33 11.05 11.03
N LYS A 6 14.70 11.79 9.99
CA LYS A 6 13.89 12.88 9.45
C LYS A 6 12.97 12.33 8.36
N LEU A 7 11.67 12.37 8.61
CA LEU A 7 10.66 12.00 7.63
C LEU A 7 10.42 13.14 6.63
N ASP A 8 10.17 12.79 5.37
CA ASP A 8 9.76 13.75 4.35
C ASP A 8 8.24 13.99 4.42
N GLU A 9 7.86 15.14 4.97
CA GLU A 9 6.46 15.56 5.13
C GLU A 9 5.74 15.74 3.77
N ASN A 10 6.45 16.16 2.73
CA ASN A 10 5.87 16.35 1.39
C ASN A 10 5.54 15.00 0.77
N LYS A 11 6.45 14.04 0.87
CA LYS A 11 6.21 12.64 0.44
C LYS A 11 5.00 12.07 1.16
N ARG A 12 4.96 12.21 2.49
CA ARG A 12 3.87 11.69 3.33
C ARG A 12 2.51 12.29 2.94
N THR A 13 2.45 13.60 2.70
CA THR A 13 1.22 14.29 2.29
C THR A 13 0.72 13.78 0.93
N ARG A 14 1.62 13.60 -0.04
CA ARG A 14 1.28 13.04 -1.36
C ARG A 14 0.73 11.62 -1.24
N LEU A 15 1.39 10.77 -0.47
CA LEU A 15 0.95 9.40 -0.22
C LEU A 15 -0.40 9.35 0.51
N ALA A 16 -0.64 10.24 1.46
CA ALA A 16 -1.91 10.30 2.19
C ALA A 16 -3.06 10.68 1.26
N ASN A 17 -2.85 11.66 0.37
CA ASN A 17 -3.84 12.04 -0.63
C ASN A 17 -4.12 10.90 -1.62
N PHE A 18 -3.09 10.22 -2.08
CA PHE A 18 -3.23 9.05 -2.95
C PHE A 18 -3.97 7.91 -2.25
N GLY A 19 -3.66 7.61 -0.99
CA GLY A 19 -4.33 6.58 -0.21
C GLY A 19 -5.82 6.85 -0.04
N ARG A 20 -6.21 8.10 0.25
CA ARG A 20 -7.64 8.49 0.30
C ARG A 20 -8.33 8.31 -1.04
N TYR A 21 -7.70 8.77 -2.12
CA TYR A 21 -8.22 8.62 -3.48
C TYR A 21 -8.40 7.15 -3.88
N ALA A 22 -7.44 6.28 -3.55
CA ALA A 22 -7.55 4.84 -3.79
C ALA A 22 -8.73 4.23 -3.04
N ALA A 23 -8.91 4.58 -1.75
CA ALA A 23 -10.03 4.12 -0.93
C ALA A 23 -11.39 4.56 -1.47
N GLU A 24 -11.50 5.78 -2.01
CA GLU A 24 -12.72 6.28 -2.67
C GLU A 24 -13.02 5.56 -3.98
N CYS A 25 -11.98 5.16 -4.73
CA CYS A 25 -12.13 4.43 -5.99
C CYS A 25 -12.52 2.96 -5.80
N LEU A 26 -12.03 2.32 -4.73
CA LEU A 26 -12.22 0.89 -4.46
C LEU A 26 -12.76 0.61 -3.03
N PRO A 27 -13.86 1.25 -2.60
CA PRO A 27 -14.36 1.16 -1.22
C PRO A 27 -14.82 -0.25 -0.85
N LYS A 28 -15.14 -1.08 -1.85
CA LYS A 28 -15.53 -2.50 -1.65
C LYS A 28 -14.34 -3.38 -1.24
N PHE A 29 -13.12 -3.01 -1.64
CA PHE A 29 -11.94 -3.87 -1.50
C PHE A 29 -10.94 -3.34 -0.49
N ILE A 30 -10.76 -2.02 -0.40
CA ILE A 30 -9.86 -1.38 0.55
C ILE A 30 -10.58 -1.22 1.89
N GLN A 31 -10.02 -1.85 2.92
CA GLN A 31 -10.56 -1.81 4.28
C GLN A 31 -9.92 -0.70 5.11
N GLN A 32 -8.61 -0.52 4.97
CA GLN A 32 -7.86 0.45 5.76
C GLN A 32 -6.68 0.97 4.95
N VAL A 33 -6.39 2.26 5.16
CA VAL A 33 -5.21 2.96 4.62
C VAL A 33 -4.38 3.41 5.81
N GLN A 34 -3.12 2.98 5.86
CA GLN A 34 -2.24 3.30 6.98
C GLN A 34 -0.82 3.61 6.50
N PHE A 35 -0.01 4.13 7.41
CA PHE A 35 1.41 4.35 7.18
C PHE A 35 2.23 3.38 8.02
N ALA A 36 3.17 2.67 7.38
CA ALA A 36 4.22 1.89 8.03
C ALA A 36 5.52 2.69 8.07
N ALA A 37 6.31 2.49 9.13
CA ALA A 37 7.64 3.07 9.35
C ALA A 37 7.78 4.60 9.21
N GLY A 38 6.68 5.34 9.05
CA GLY A 38 6.60 6.80 8.96
C GLY A 38 6.24 7.34 7.58
N ASP A 39 6.77 6.74 6.50
CA ASP A 39 6.65 7.28 5.14
C ASP A 39 6.34 6.23 4.06
N GLU A 40 5.87 5.04 4.45
CA GLU A 40 5.41 3.99 3.54
C GLU A 40 3.89 3.84 3.62
N LEU A 41 3.20 3.89 2.49
CA LEU A 41 1.75 3.73 2.43
C LEU A 41 1.37 2.26 2.33
N GLU A 42 0.49 1.80 3.21
CA GLU A 42 -0.08 0.46 3.18
C GLU A 42 -1.59 0.51 2.93
N LEU A 43 -2.05 -0.35 2.03
CA LEU A 43 -3.46 -0.56 1.72
C LEU A 43 -3.85 -1.96 2.18
N LEU A 44 -4.68 -2.06 3.21
CA LEU A 44 -5.23 -3.35 3.65
C LEU A 44 -6.45 -3.67 2.80
N ILE A 45 -6.41 -4.82 2.14
CA ILE A 45 -7.42 -5.21 1.17
C ILE A 45 -8.10 -6.53 1.54
N HIS A 46 -9.36 -6.67 1.16
CA HIS A 46 -10.02 -7.97 1.18
C HIS A 46 -9.39 -8.91 0.14
N PRO A 47 -9.17 -10.21 0.44
CA PRO A 47 -8.51 -11.15 -0.47
C PRO A 47 -9.21 -11.31 -1.83
N SER A 48 -10.54 -11.14 -1.90
CA SER A 48 -11.25 -11.14 -3.19
C SER A 48 -10.93 -9.93 -4.08
N GLY A 49 -10.34 -8.88 -3.51
CA GLY A 49 -9.99 -7.63 -4.15
C GLY A 49 -8.57 -7.56 -4.71
N VAL A 50 -7.78 -8.65 -4.61
CA VAL A 50 -6.38 -8.64 -5.05
C VAL A 50 -6.26 -8.24 -6.52
N ILE A 51 -6.93 -8.95 -7.43
CA ILE A 51 -6.87 -8.65 -8.87
C ILE A 51 -7.34 -7.22 -9.21
N PRO A 52 -8.53 -6.75 -8.77
CA PRO A 52 -8.98 -5.40 -9.12
C PRO A 52 -8.08 -4.30 -8.52
N VAL A 53 -7.57 -4.47 -7.29
CA VAL A 53 -6.65 -3.50 -6.67
C VAL A 53 -5.33 -3.46 -7.44
N LEU A 54 -4.73 -4.60 -7.76
CA LEU A 54 -3.49 -4.64 -8.52
C LEU A 54 -3.65 -4.06 -9.93
N THR A 55 -4.81 -4.29 -10.56
CA THR A 55 -5.12 -3.72 -11.87
C THR A 55 -5.25 -2.20 -11.80
N PHE A 56 -5.91 -1.69 -10.76
CA PHE A 56 -6.00 -0.25 -10.51
C PHE A 56 -4.63 0.39 -10.26
N LEU A 57 -3.79 -0.24 -9.43
CA LEU A 57 -2.43 0.25 -9.12
C LEU A 57 -1.51 0.26 -10.34
N LYS A 58 -1.76 -0.61 -11.33
CA LYS A 58 -1.00 -0.66 -12.59
C LYS A 58 -1.54 0.30 -13.66
N GLY A 59 -2.86 0.42 -13.76
CA GLY A 59 -3.52 1.03 -14.93
C GLY A 59 -4.00 2.46 -14.74
N ASN A 60 -4.03 2.99 -13.51
CA ASN A 60 -4.55 4.33 -13.27
C ASN A 60 -3.49 5.40 -13.58
N HIS A 61 -3.88 6.50 -14.21
CA HIS A 61 -2.96 7.61 -14.52
C HIS A 61 -2.26 8.16 -13.27
N SER A 62 -2.98 8.20 -12.14
CA SER A 62 -2.47 8.62 -10.83
C SER A 62 -1.75 7.52 -10.04
N ALA A 63 -1.81 6.26 -10.50
CA ALA A 63 -1.17 5.10 -9.88
C ALA A 63 -0.36 4.35 -10.96
N GLN A 64 0.90 4.72 -11.11
CA GLN A 64 1.81 4.08 -12.08
C GLN A 64 2.76 3.12 -11.36
N PHE A 65 2.19 2.25 -10.53
CA PHE A 65 2.92 1.23 -9.78
C PHE A 65 3.14 0.00 -10.67
N THR A 66 3.94 0.16 -11.73
CA THR A 66 4.20 -0.92 -12.69
C THR A 66 5.24 -1.92 -12.20
N ASN A 67 6.04 -1.56 -11.20
CA ASN A 67 7.12 -2.39 -10.69
C ASN A 67 6.68 -3.13 -9.42
N LEU A 68 6.26 -4.38 -9.57
CA LEU A 68 6.13 -5.32 -8.46
C LEU A 68 7.54 -5.72 -8.01
N THR A 69 7.91 -5.37 -6.78
CA THR A 69 9.27 -5.63 -6.28
C THR A 69 9.36 -7.02 -5.67
N PHE A 70 8.42 -7.35 -4.78
CA PHE A 70 8.35 -8.66 -4.14
C PHE A 70 6.92 -8.95 -3.64
N VAL A 71 6.67 -10.24 -3.42
CA VAL A 71 5.50 -10.75 -2.71
C VAL A 71 6.00 -11.56 -1.53
N CYS A 72 5.58 -11.16 -0.32
CA CYS A 72 5.96 -11.79 0.94
C CYS A 72 4.74 -12.39 1.62
N GLY A 73 4.95 -13.47 2.38
CA GLY A 73 3.93 -14.09 3.22
C GLY A 73 4.35 -14.04 4.69
N VAL A 74 3.49 -13.55 5.56
CA VAL A 74 3.67 -13.64 7.02
C VAL A 74 2.69 -14.67 7.56
N ASP A 75 3.20 -15.58 8.38
CA ASP A 75 2.42 -16.60 9.07
C ASP A 75 2.23 -16.21 10.54
N VAL A 76 0.98 -16.01 10.94
CA VAL A 76 0.58 -15.69 12.31
C VAL A 76 -0.40 -16.76 12.81
N PRO A 77 0.08 -17.82 13.49
CA PRO A 77 -0.74 -18.97 13.89
C PRO A 77 -1.95 -18.65 14.78
N THR A 78 -1.91 -17.53 15.49
CA THR A 78 -2.98 -17.10 16.42
C THR A 78 -4.17 -16.46 15.71
N ARG A 79 -4.04 -16.10 14.43
CA ARG A 79 -5.12 -15.45 13.65
C ARG A 79 -5.96 -16.50 12.92
N LYS A 80 -7.27 -16.28 12.83
CA LYS A 80 -8.18 -17.11 12.01
C LYS A 80 -7.74 -17.12 10.54
N ASN A 81 -7.36 -15.96 10.03
CA ASN A 81 -6.67 -15.83 8.74
C ASN A 81 -5.17 -15.86 9.03
N ARG A 82 -4.61 -17.08 9.06
CA ARG A 82 -3.22 -17.35 9.45
C ARG A 82 -2.18 -16.64 8.58
N PHE A 83 -2.44 -16.53 7.28
CA PHE A 83 -1.49 -16.01 6.32
C PHE A 83 -1.84 -14.59 5.90
N GLU A 84 -0.84 -13.71 5.92
CA GLU A 84 -0.90 -12.37 5.35
C GLU A 84 -0.01 -12.31 4.12
N VAL A 85 -0.61 -12.02 2.97
CA VAL A 85 0.11 -11.85 1.72
C VAL A 85 0.33 -10.36 1.49
N ILE A 86 1.59 -9.97 1.40
CA ILE A 86 2.05 -8.59 1.26
C ILE A 86 2.67 -8.46 -0.12
N SER A 87 2.21 -7.48 -0.91
CA SER A 87 2.78 -7.18 -2.21
C SER A 87 3.35 -5.77 -2.19
N HIS A 88 4.66 -5.64 -2.43
CA HIS A 88 5.33 -4.35 -2.45
C HIS A 88 5.50 -3.85 -3.88
N PHE A 89 5.09 -2.60 -4.09
CA PHE A 89 5.18 -1.93 -5.38
C PHE A 89 6.00 -0.66 -5.27
N PHE A 90 6.84 -0.43 -6.27
CA PHE A 90 7.55 0.82 -6.43
C PHE A 90 6.92 1.63 -7.58
N PRO A 91 6.65 2.93 -7.40
CA PRO A 91 6.21 3.78 -8.50
C PRO A 91 7.33 3.84 -9.54
N SER A 92 7.01 3.56 -10.81
CA SER A 92 8.01 3.71 -11.87
C SER A 92 8.25 5.20 -12.09
N ASN A 93 9.45 5.68 -11.78
CA ASN A 93 9.87 7.04 -12.08
C ASN A 93 9.72 7.29 -13.60
N LYS A 94 8.82 8.20 -13.95
CA LYS A 94 9.05 9.18 -15.01
C LYS A 94 9.00 10.56 -14.37
#